data_AF-A0A225VAD9-F1
#
_entry.id   AF-A0A225VAD9-F1
#
_cell.length_a   1.000
_cell.length_b   1.000
_cell.length_c   1.000
_cell.angle_alpha   90.00
_cell.angle_beta   90.00
_cell.angle_gamma   90.00
#
_symmetry.space_group_name_H-M   'P 1'
#
loop_
_entity.id
_entity.type
_entity.pdbx_description
1 polymer ?
#
loop_
_entity_poly.entity_id
_entity_poly.type
_entity_poly.pdbx_seq_one_letter_code
_entity_poly.pdbx_strand_id
1 'polypeptide(L)'
;MISSGNALPPPAYGVVCDIDVQEHAPISQRARRIPLRHLQKLYELLKGLLKAGLIAFSDSPWASPIVIVLKNNGQDIRLCIDYKMGNTVTAIMEYAVPLVNDLLTELESYLWFSSLNAASGFRVIMMTMRAHKTSAFVCALGHFEWLRMPFGLKNAPMMYQRTIDNALWGFVQPKGGWERYVERMKLAGEAAKRQRLPEDDSDFALTTTQTKFNTTWVKLDPVLRMVNDPYADMFATNAPDESLLVPVFQHRSFVDHICFGRLLGHVRQVDGAV
;
A
#
# COMPACT_ATOMS: atom_id res chain seq x y z
N MET A 1 -22.24 -10.67 5.40
CA MET A 1 -21.50 -11.81 5.95
C MET A 1 -20.06 -11.77 5.48
N ILE A 2 -19.10 -11.94 6.39
CA ILE A 2 -17.83 -12.57 6.01
C ILE A 2 -18.26 -13.93 5.46
N SER A 3 -18.11 -14.12 4.14
CA SER A 3 -18.51 -15.36 3.48
C SER A 3 -17.92 -16.53 4.27
N SER A 4 -18.74 -17.54 4.55
CA SER A 4 -18.51 -18.68 5.45
C SER A 4 -17.39 -19.65 5.03
N GLY A 5 -16.36 -19.15 4.36
CA GLY A 5 -15.19 -19.90 3.91
C GLY A 5 -13.89 -19.09 3.81
N ASN A 6 -13.89 -17.80 4.17
CA ASN A 6 -12.67 -17.00 4.18
C ASN A 6 -12.14 -16.92 5.61
N ALA A 7 -11.20 -17.80 5.94
CA ALA A 7 -10.38 -17.63 7.14
C ALA A 7 -9.76 -16.22 7.11
N LEU A 8 -9.68 -15.58 8.27
CA LEU A 8 -8.98 -14.29 8.35
C LEU A 8 -7.52 -14.54 7.92
N PRO A 9 -6.98 -13.77 6.97
CA PRO A 9 -5.58 -13.93 6.59
C PRO A 9 -4.69 -13.70 7.83
N PRO A 10 -3.58 -14.43 7.97
CA PRO A 10 -2.66 -14.20 9.05
C PRO A 10 -2.12 -12.76 8.98
N PRO A 11 -1.71 -12.18 10.13
CA PRO A 11 -1.08 -10.86 10.12
C PRO A 11 0.08 -10.75 9.15
N ALA A 12 0.12 -9.65 8.38
CA ALA A 12 1.32 -9.26 7.65
C ALA A 12 2.35 -8.75 8.65
N TYR A 13 3.60 -9.09 8.37
CA TYR A 13 4.76 -8.57 9.08
C TYR A 13 5.38 -7.41 8.27
N GLY A 14 6.09 -6.51 8.95
CA GLY A 14 6.83 -5.41 8.31
C GLY A 14 6.10 -4.08 8.22
N VAL A 15 4.77 -4.04 8.33
CA VAL A 15 4.00 -2.79 8.46
C VAL A 15 2.95 -2.94 9.56
N VAL A 16 2.89 -1.94 10.44
CA VAL A 16 1.87 -1.82 11.48
C VAL A 16 1.11 -0.52 11.25
N CYS A 17 -0.21 -0.59 11.36
CA CYS A 17 -1.08 0.57 11.28
C CYS A 17 -1.03 1.35 12.59
N ASP A 18 -0.56 2.59 12.49
CA ASP A 18 -0.61 3.55 13.58
C ASP A 18 -1.42 4.78 13.18
N ILE A 19 -2.05 5.42 14.16
CA ILE A 19 -2.85 6.64 13.95
C ILE A 19 -2.27 7.71 14.85
N ASP A 20 -1.39 8.52 14.29
CA ASP A 20 -0.80 9.65 14.99
C ASP A 20 -1.70 10.88 14.87
N VAL A 21 -2.12 11.43 16.01
CA VAL A 21 -3.04 12.57 16.11
C VAL A 21 -2.36 13.82 16.66
N GLN A 22 -1.02 13.86 16.69
CA GLN A 22 -0.23 15.02 17.13
C GLN A 22 -0.67 15.55 18.50
N GLU A 23 -0.88 14.64 19.46
CA GLU A 23 -1.33 14.94 20.83
C GLU A 23 -2.71 15.61 20.95
N HIS A 24 -3.51 15.61 19.88
CA HIS A 24 -4.86 16.14 19.91
C HIS A 24 -5.76 15.39 20.92
N ALA A 25 -6.60 16.14 21.63
CA ALA A 25 -7.56 15.58 22.57
C ALA A 25 -8.56 14.63 21.88
N PRO A 26 -9.07 13.58 22.56
CA PRO A 26 -9.99 12.64 21.96
C PRO A 26 -11.27 13.28 21.41
N ILE A 27 -11.65 12.89 20.19
CA ILE A 27 -12.91 13.29 19.58
C ILE A 27 -13.94 12.18 19.84
N SER A 28 -14.97 12.51 20.64
CA SER A 28 -16.07 11.61 20.95
C SER A 28 -17.37 12.11 20.33
N GLN A 29 -17.86 11.39 19.32
CA GLN A 29 -19.11 11.70 18.64
C GLN A 29 -20.21 10.73 19.10
N ARG A 30 -21.46 11.22 19.11
CA ARG A 30 -22.62 10.40 19.48
C ARG A 30 -22.96 9.38 18.39
N ALA A 31 -23.42 8.19 18.81
CA ALA A 31 -23.99 7.20 17.92
C ALA A 31 -25.16 7.79 17.10
N ARG A 32 -25.15 7.53 15.79
CA ARG A 32 -26.26 7.89 14.90
C ARG A 32 -27.46 6.99 15.16
N ARG A 33 -28.66 7.53 14.96
CA ARG A 33 -29.89 6.74 15.01
C ARG A 33 -29.90 5.73 13.86
N ILE A 34 -30.23 4.48 14.18
CA ILE A 34 -30.28 3.38 13.22
C ILE A 34 -31.73 2.93 13.06
N PRO A 35 -32.28 2.88 11.83
CA PRO A 35 -33.61 2.33 11.59
C PRO A 35 -33.70 0.87 12.04
N LEU A 36 -34.82 0.49 12.68
CA LEU A 36 -35.03 -0.85 13.24
C LEU A 36 -34.77 -1.98 12.24
N ARG A 37 -35.16 -1.78 10.96
CA ARG A 37 -34.93 -2.72 9.85
C ARG A 37 -33.46 -3.10 9.62
N HIS A 38 -32.51 -2.28 10.10
CA HIS A 38 -31.07 -2.53 9.95
C HIS A 38 -30.42 -3.05 11.24
N LEU A 39 -31.08 -2.95 12.40
CA LEU A 39 -30.49 -3.34 13.69
C LEU A 39 -30.14 -4.82 13.75
N GLN A 40 -31.03 -5.70 13.29
CA GLN A 40 -30.75 -7.15 13.27
C GLN A 40 -29.53 -7.46 12.39
N LYS A 41 -29.42 -6.84 11.21
CA LYS A 41 -28.29 -7.03 10.30
C LYS A 41 -26.99 -6.47 10.88
N LEU A 42 -27.07 -5.34 11.59
CA LEU A 42 -25.92 -4.77 12.28
C LEU A 42 -25.46 -5.68 13.41
N TYR A 43 -26.38 -6.21 14.22
CA TYR A 43 -26.08 -7.14 15.29
C TYR A 43 -25.33 -8.37 14.77
N GLU A 44 -25.85 -9.02 13.72
CA GLU A 44 -25.19 -10.19 13.12
C GLU A 44 -23.81 -9.86 12.53
N LEU A 45 -23.67 -8.66 11.94
CA LEU A 45 -22.39 -8.20 11.42
C LEU A 45 -21.36 -7.98 12.57
N LEU A 46 -21.74 -7.28 13.63
CA LEU A 46 -20.87 -7.03 14.79
C LEU A 46 -20.49 -8.34 15.50
N LYS A 47 -21.46 -9.24 15.69
CA LYS A 47 -21.22 -10.58 16.24
C LYS A 47 -20.21 -11.37 15.41
N GLY A 48 -20.32 -11.29 14.08
CA GLY A 48 -19.34 -11.88 13.16
C GLY A 48 -17.94 -11.27 13.29
N LEU A 49 -17.84 -9.95 13.41
CA LEU A 49 -16.56 -9.26 13.59
C LEU A 49 -15.90 -9.60 14.93
N LEU A 50 -16.68 -9.66 16.02
CA LEU A 50 -16.21 -10.07 17.35
C LEU A 50 -15.71 -11.51 17.35
N LYS A 51 -16.50 -12.45 16.80
CA LYS A 51 -16.09 -13.86 16.67
C LYS A 51 -14.83 -14.03 15.83
N ALA A 52 -14.64 -13.20 14.81
CA ALA A 52 -13.46 -13.23 13.96
C ALA A 52 -12.23 -12.56 14.59
N GLY A 53 -12.34 -11.97 15.80
CA GLY A 53 -11.24 -11.24 16.43
C GLY A 53 -10.80 -10.00 15.63
N LEU A 54 -11.72 -9.39 14.88
CA LEU A 54 -11.45 -8.17 14.11
C LEU A 54 -11.71 -6.89 14.91
N ILE A 55 -12.66 -6.97 15.84
CA ILE A 55 -13.02 -5.88 16.75
C ILE A 55 -13.08 -6.41 18.18
N ALA A 56 -12.97 -5.50 19.15
CA ALA A 56 -13.21 -5.74 20.56
C ALA A 56 -14.13 -4.67 21.14
N PHE A 57 -14.66 -4.88 22.33
CA PHE A 57 -15.29 -3.80 23.10
C PHE A 57 -14.24 -2.76 23.47
N SER A 58 -14.62 -1.49 23.41
CA SER A 58 -13.71 -0.39 23.71
C SER A 58 -14.15 0.37 24.96
N ASP A 59 -13.16 0.89 25.66
CA ASP A 59 -13.24 1.89 26.73
C ASP A 59 -12.55 3.20 26.29
N SER A 60 -12.24 3.33 25.00
CA SER A 60 -11.52 4.48 24.46
C SER A 60 -12.28 5.80 24.65
N PRO A 61 -11.60 6.91 24.93
CA PRO A 61 -12.24 8.23 24.91
C PRO A 61 -12.61 8.67 23.49
N TRP A 62 -12.11 8.00 22.45
CA TRP A 62 -12.46 8.27 21.05
C TRP A 62 -13.75 7.54 20.65
N ALA A 63 -14.59 8.21 19.87
CA ALA A 63 -15.79 7.57 19.33
C ALA A 63 -16.15 8.17 17.97
N SER A 64 -15.94 7.38 16.91
CA SER A 64 -16.43 7.70 15.56
C SER A 64 -17.77 7.01 15.29
N PRO A 65 -18.80 7.70 14.78
CA PRO A 65 -20.10 7.08 14.59
C PRO A 65 -20.11 6.20 13.34
N ILE A 66 -20.89 5.13 13.37
CA ILE A 66 -21.06 4.29 12.18
C ILE A 66 -22.01 4.91 11.15
N VAL A 67 -21.81 4.54 9.90
CA VAL A 67 -22.68 4.82 8.75
C VAL A 67 -23.04 3.49 8.10
N ILE A 68 -24.34 3.26 7.90
CA ILE A 68 -24.83 2.07 7.23
C ILE A 68 -25.06 2.40 5.76
N VAL A 69 -24.42 1.64 4.87
CA VAL A 69 -24.60 1.73 3.42
C VAL A 69 -25.22 0.44 2.93
N LEU A 70 -26.22 0.52 2.06
CA LEU A 70 -26.81 -0.68 1.44
C LEU A 70 -25.88 -1.20 0.34
N LYS A 71 -25.72 -2.52 0.26
CA LYS A 71 -25.10 -3.16 -0.90
C LYS A 71 -26.07 -3.12 -2.09
N ASN A 72 -25.53 -3.36 -3.28
CA ASN A 72 -26.30 -3.36 -4.54
C ASN A 72 -27.51 -4.31 -4.54
N ASN A 73 -27.51 -5.35 -3.70
CA ASN A 73 -28.65 -6.25 -3.53
C ASN A 73 -29.83 -5.63 -2.74
N GLY A 74 -29.70 -4.38 -2.26
CA GLY A 74 -30.73 -3.64 -1.53
C GLY A 74 -31.03 -4.16 -0.11
N GLN A 75 -30.56 -5.34 0.24
CA GLN A 75 -30.84 -6.00 1.51
C GLN A 75 -29.63 -5.99 2.44
N ASP A 76 -28.43 -6.33 1.96
CA ASP A 76 -27.26 -6.39 2.82
C ASP A 76 -26.73 -5.00 3.17
N ILE A 77 -26.13 -4.90 4.35
CA ILE A 77 -25.47 -3.68 4.79
C ILE A 77 -23.95 -3.77 4.67
N ARG A 78 -23.30 -2.63 4.45
CA ARG A 78 -21.88 -2.36 4.68
C ARG A 78 -21.77 -1.48 5.92
N LEU A 79 -20.91 -1.91 6.84
CA LEU A 79 -20.53 -1.11 7.99
C LEU A 79 -19.40 -0.17 7.56
N CYS A 80 -19.68 1.14 7.57
CA CYS A 80 -18.69 2.19 7.38
C CYS A 80 -18.54 2.96 8.70
N ILE A 81 -17.34 3.46 8.99
CA ILE A 81 -17.08 4.28 10.16
C ILE A 81 -16.76 5.68 9.64
N ASP A 82 -17.43 6.69 10.18
CA ASP A 82 -17.19 8.08 9.78
C ASP A 82 -15.98 8.65 10.51
N TYR A 83 -14.78 8.36 9.98
CA TYR A 83 -13.51 8.88 10.49
C TYR A 83 -13.21 10.30 10.03
N LYS A 84 -14.14 11.05 9.41
CA LYS A 84 -13.83 12.40 8.88
C LYS A 84 -13.16 13.30 9.92
N MET A 85 -13.73 13.38 11.13
CA MET A 85 -13.17 14.21 12.22
C MET A 85 -11.84 13.65 12.78
N GLY A 86 -11.68 12.33 12.86
CA GLY A 86 -10.40 11.74 13.25
C GLY A 86 -9.31 11.99 12.20
N ASN A 87 -9.67 11.90 10.92
CA ASN A 87 -8.76 12.09 9.80
C ASN A 87 -8.31 13.55 9.63
N THR A 88 -9.09 14.55 10.09
CA THR A 88 -8.64 15.95 10.06
C THR A 88 -7.46 16.20 11.01
N VAL A 89 -7.41 15.51 12.14
CA VAL A 89 -6.33 15.64 13.15
C VAL A 89 -5.23 14.60 12.99
N THR A 90 -5.42 13.60 12.13
CA THR A 90 -4.41 12.57 11.86
C THR A 90 -3.28 13.13 11.01
N ALA A 91 -2.04 12.99 11.48
CA ALA A 91 -0.83 13.32 10.74
C ALA A 91 -0.78 12.55 9.41
N ILE A 92 -0.42 13.23 8.33
CA ILE A 92 -0.34 12.61 7.00
C ILE A 92 0.89 11.70 6.97
N MET A 93 0.71 10.47 6.50
CA MET A 93 1.84 9.61 6.17
C MET A 93 2.42 10.03 4.83
N GLU A 94 3.68 10.43 4.82
CA GLU A 94 4.43 10.66 3.59
C GLU A 94 4.87 9.29 3.03
N TYR A 95 4.15 8.83 2.02
CA TYR A 95 4.50 7.66 1.23
C TYR A 95 4.06 7.89 -0.21
N ALA A 96 4.94 7.64 -1.17
CA ALA A 96 4.59 7.77 -2.56
C ALA A 96 3.73 6.57 -2.99
N VAL A 97 2.46 6.81 -3.29
CA VAL A 97 1.65 5.83 -4.01
C VAL A 97 1.78 6.13 -5.49
N PRO A 98 2.13 5.14 -6.32
CA PRO A 98 2.30 5.34 -7.76
C PRO A 98 1.00 5.83 -8.39
N LEU A 99 1.12 6.72 -9.37
CA LEU A 99 -0.05 7.19 -10.12
C LEU A 99 -0.53 6.09 -11.04
N VAL A 100 -1.85 6.00 -11.20
CA VAL A 100 -2.46 4.98 -12.07
C VAL A 100 -1.95 5.10 -13.51
N ASN A 101 -1.75 6.32 -14.02
CA ASN A 101 -1.27 6.53 -15.39
C ASN A 101 0.18 6.04 -15.58
N ASP A 102 1.03 6.22 -14.58
CA ASP A 102 2.42 5.77 -14.62
C ASP A 102 2.44 4.23 -14.69
N LEU A 103 1.65 3.58 -13.84
CA LEU A 103 1.48 2.12 -13.84
C LEU A 103 0.93 1.60 -15.17
N LEU A 104 -0.04 2.29 -15.78
CA LEU A 104 -0.61 1.87 -17.07
C LEU A 104 0.38 1.99 -18.22
N THR A 105 1.21 3.04 -18.22
CA THR A 105 2.25 3.25 -19.23
C THR A 105 3.29 2.13 -19.20
N GLU A 106 3.67 1.67 -18.01
CA GLU A 106 4.55 0.51 -17.85
C GLU A 106 3.93 -0.77 -18.41
N LEU A 107 2.62 -0.96 -18.18
CA LEU A 107 1.88 -2.15 -18.63
C LEU A 107 1.79 -2.28 -20.16
N GLU A 108 1.88 -1.18 -20.92
CA GLU A 108 1.85 -1.20 -22.39
C GLU A 108 2.99 -2.04 -23.00
N SER A 109 4.09 -2.20 -22.26
CA SER A 109 5.25 -2.97 -22.71
C SER A 109 5.08 -4.50 -22.58
N TYR A 110 3.98 -4.97 -21.99
CA TYR A 110 3.75 -6.38 -21.70
C TYR A 110 2.57 -6.95 -22.49
N LEU A 111 2.76 -8.15 -23.07
CA LEU A 111 1.75 -8.84 -23.88
C LEU A 111 0.65 -9.51 -23.03
N TRP A 112 0.99 -9.95 -21.82
CA TRP A 112 0.09 -10.70 -20.94
C TRP A 112 0.11 -10.11 -19.54
N PHE A 113 -1.07 -9.89 -18.96
CA PHE A 113 -1.25 -9.40 -17.60
C PHE A 113 -2.27 -10.24 -16.84
N SER A 114 -2.04 -10.40 -15.54
CA SER A 114 -2.96 -11.06 -14.62
C SER A 114 -3.35 -10.10 -13.52
N SER A 115 -4.66 -9.99 -13.26
CA SER A 115 -5.19 -9.14 -12.19
C SER A 115 -5.49 -10.00 -10.97
N LEU A 116 -4.83 -9.70 -9.85
CA LEU A 116 -5.08 -10.32 -8.55
C LEU A 116 -5.78 -9.32 -7.63
N ASN A 117 -6.82 -9.75 -6.93
CA ASN A 117 -7.52 -8.93 -5.95
C ASN A 117 -7.34 -9.53 -4.55
N ALA A 118 -6.72 -8.77 -3.66
CA ALA A 118 -6.54 -9.19 -2.27
C ALA A 118 -7.87 -9.10 -1.50
N ALA A 119 -8.53 -10.24 -1.33
CA ALA A 119 -9.76 -10.33 -0.56
C ALA A 119 -9.50 -9.89 0.90
N SER A 120 -10.09 -8.76 1.30
CA SER A 120 -9.92 -8.17 2.65
C SER A 120 -8.51 -7.66 2.97
N GLY A 121 -7.75 -7.21 1.97
CA GLY A 121 -6.33 -6.83 2.10
C GLY A 121 -5.97 -5.94 3.29
N PHE A 122 -6.77 -4.93 3.64
CA PHE A 122 -6.46 -4.06 4.79
C PHE A 122 -6.48 -4.79 6.14
N ARG A 123 -7.29 -5.85 6.29
CA ARG A 123 -7.44 -6.59 7.56
C ARG A 123 -6.23 -7.45 7.90
N VAL A 124 -5.29 -7.58 6.97
CA VAL A 124 -4.01 -8.26 7.16
C VAL A 124 -3.09 -7.42 8.08
N ILE A 125 -3.22 -6.10 8.06
CA ILE A 125 -2.33 -5.17 8.78
C ILE A 125 -2.76 -5.05 10.25
N MET A 126 -1.82 -5.36 11.16
CA MET A 126 -1.98 -5.19 12.61
C MET A 126 -2.00 -3.72 12.99
N MET A 127 -2.61 -3.39 14.12
CA MET A 127 -2.66 -2.03 14.61
C MET A 127 -1.89 -1.87 15.94
N THR A 128 -1.40 -0.67 16.21
CA THR A 128 -0.84 -0.31 17.52
C THR A 128 -1.97 -0.14 18.56
N MET A 129 -1.64 -0.18 19.86
CA MET A 129 -2.64 0.11 20.92
C MET A 129 -3.22 1.52 20.81
N ARG A 130 -2.39 2.50 20.45
CA ARG A 130 -2.84 3.87 20.17
C ARG A 130 -3.86 3.89 19.03
N ALA A 131 -3.58 3.17 17.95
CA ALA A 131 -4.48 3.07 16.81
C ALA A 131 -5.77 2.31 17.14
N HIS A 132 -5.73 1.26 17.98
CA HIS A 132 -6.95 0.59 18.46
C HIS A 132 -7.89 1.62 19.10
N LYS A 133 -7.38 2.34 20.09
CA LYS A 133 -8.16 3.37 20.80
C LYS A 133 -8.65 4.47 19.88
N THR A 134 -7.79 5.00 19.02
CA THR A 134 -8.16 6.11 18.11
C THR A 134 -9.18 5.67 17.04
N SER A 135 -9.13 4.42 16.61
CA SER A 135 -10.07 3.84 15.65
C SER A 135 -11.43 3.47 16.25
N ALA A 136 -11.61 3.66 17.56
CA ALA A 136 -12.83 3.26 18.25
C ALA A 136 -14.08 3.93 17.64
N PHE A 137 -15.16 3.17 17.57
CA PHE A 137 -16.39 3.54 16.93
C PHE A 137 -17.60 3.19 17.79
N VAL A 138 -18.67 3.97 17.62
CA VAL A 138 -19.89 3.85 18.43
C VAL A 138 -21.11 3.65 17.55
N CYS A 139 -22.03 2.80 18.03
CA CYS A 139 -23.30 2.51 17.40
C CYS A 139 -24.40 2.31 18.45
N ALA A 140 -25.63 2.06 18.00
CA ALA A 140 -26.77 1.80 18.89
C ALA A 140 -26.60 0.55 19.78
N LEU A 141 -25.66 -0.34 19.44
CA LEU A 141 -25.42 -1.61 20.15
C LEU A 141 -24.18 -1.58 21.06
N GLY A 142 -23.45 -0.46 21.11
CA GLY A 142 -22.27 -0.33 21.97
C GLY A 142 -21.11 0.41 21.31
N HIS A 143 -19.97 0.33 22.01
CA HIS A 143 -18.71 0.98 21.66
C HIS A 143 -17.62 -0.06 21.48
N PHE A 144 -16.90 0.04 20.36
CA PHE A 144 -16.00 -1.00 19.87
C PHE A 144 -14.74 -0.39 19.29
N GLU A 145 -13.65 -1.16 19.24
CA GLU A 145 -12.38 -0.77 18.63
C GLU A 145 -11.90 -1.84 17.64
N TRP A 146 -11.13 -1.41 16.64
CA TRP A 146 -10.56 -2.32 15.65
C TRP A 146 -9.22 -2.88 16.13
N LEU A 147 -9.02 -4.18 15.90
CA LEU A 147 -7.76 -4.88 16.16
C LEU A 147 -6.89 -5.00 14.89
N ARG A 148 -7.49 -4.76 13.73
CA ARG A 148 -6.89 -4.80 12.40
C ARG A 148 -7.34 -3.60 11.61
N MET A 149 -6.48 -3.12 10.70
CA MET A 149 -6.70 -1.85 10.01
C MET A 149 -8.08 -1.79 9.33
N PRO A 150 -8.98 -0.88 9.78
CA PRO A 150 -10.27 -0.70 9.15
C PRO A 150 -10.19 0.14 7.87
N PHE A 151 -11.26 0.07 7.08
CA PHE A 151 -11.46 1.00 5.97
C PHE A 151 -11.77 2.40 6.49
N GLY A 152 -11.40 3.42 5.71
CA GLY A 152 -11.77 4.82 5.95
C GLY A 152 -10.75 5.63 6.76
N LEU A 153 -9.66 5.02 7.24
CA LEU A 153 -8.55 5.77 7.82
C LEU A 153 -7.77 6.53 6.74
N LYS A 154 -7.33 7.75 7.07
CA LYS A 154 -6.60 8.64 6.17
C LYS A 154 -5.39 7.98 5.49
N ASN A 155 -4.56 7.29 6.29
CA ASN A 155 -3.29 6.72 5.83
C ASN A 155 -3.42 5.24 5.41
N ALA A 156 -4.62 4.65 5.41
CA ALA A 156 -4.81 3.23 5.06
C ALA A 156 -4.26 2.86 3.67
N PRO A 157 -4.46 3.66 2.60
CA PRO A 157 -3.91 3.34 1.29
C PRO A 157 -2.37 3.33 1.29
N MET A 158 -1.73 4.30 1.95
CA MET A 158 -0.28 4.42 2.05
C MET A 158 0.35 3.21 2.77
N MET A 159 -0.22 2.84 3.91
CA MET A 159 0.24 1.67 4.69
C MET A 159 0.02 0.36 3.93
N TYR A 160 -1.06 0.27 3.17
CA TYR A 160 -1.31 -0.89 2.33
C TYR A 160 -0.31 -0.99 1.18
N GLN A 161 -0.05 0.11 0.47
CA GLN A 161 0.97 0.15 -0.58
C GLN A 161 2.33 -0.26 -0.04
N ARG A 162 2.76 0.30 1.09
CA ARG A 162 4.02 -0.09 1.74
C ARG A 162 4.08 -1.58 2.09
N THR A 163 2.94 -2.17 2.46
CA THR A 163 2.86 -3.61 2.73
C THR A 163 3.09 -4.41 1.46
N ILE A 164 2.50 -3.99 0.34
CA ILE A 164 2.71 -4.62 -0.98
C ILE A 164 4.15 -4.45 -1.45
N ASP A 165 4.72 -3.25 -1.33
CA ASP A 165 6.09 -2.99 -1.75
C ASP A 165 7.09 -3.84 -0.94
N ASN A 166 6.91 -3.92 0.38
CA ASN A 166 7.71 -4.79 1.23
C ASN A 166 7.57 -6.28 0.86
N ALA A 167 6.36 -6.71 0.47
CA ALA A 167 6.08 -8.07 0.04
C ALA A 167 6.80 -8.42 -1.26
N LEU A 168 6.83 -7.47 -2.19
CA LEU A 168 7.31 -7.63 -3.55
C LEU A 168 8.79 -7.30 -3.69
N TRP A 169 9.41 -6.64 -2.71
CA TRP A 169 10.82 -6.21 -2.73
C TRP A 169 11.82 -7.33 -3.12
N GLY A 170 11.53 -8.58 -2.75
CA GLY A 170 12.37 -9.74 -3.12
C GLY A 170 12.10 -10.32 -4.52
N PHE A 171 10.92 -10.06 -5.09
CA PHE A 171 10.47 -10.58 -6.38
C PHE A 171 10.68 -9.59 -7.53
N VAL A 172 10.71 -8.30 -7.19
CA VAL A 172 10.83 -7.18 -8.10
C VAL A 172 12.29 -6.73 -8.09
N GLN A 173 13.06 -7.12 -9.11
CA GLN A 173 14.49 -6.80 -9.22
C GLN A 173 14.73 -5.83 -10.37
N PRO A 174 15.68 -4.90 -10.31
CA PRO A 174 16.06 -4.11 -11.47
C PRO A 174 16.55 -5.02 -12.61
N LYS A 175 16.42 -4.58 -13.86
CA LYS A 175 16.97 -5.30 -15.03
C LYS A 175 18.44 -5.68 -14.77
N GLY A 176 18.73 -6.98 -14.78
CA GLY A 176 20.07 -7.54 -14.51
C GLY A 176 20.35 -7.90 -13.05
N GLY A 177 19.36 -7.80 -12.15
CA GLY A 177 19.44 -8.24 -10.76
C GLY A 177 20.08 -7.23 -9.79
N TRP A 178 19.85 -7.46 -8.50
CA TRP A 178 20.34 -6.58 -7.43
C TRP A 178 21.87 -6.53 -7.36
N GLU A 179 22.57 -7.64 -7.60
CA GLU A 179 24.05 -7.69 -7.54
C GLU A 179 24.68 -6.72 -8.55
N ARG A 180 24.24 -6.81 -9.81
CA ARG A 180 24.71 -5.93 -10.89
C ARG A 180 24.29 -4.48 -10.68
N TYR A 181 23.13 -4.23 -10.07
CA TYR A 181 22.73 -2.87 -9.71
C TYR A 181 23.61 -2.29 -8.59
N VAL A 182 23.88 -3.07 -7.54
CA VAL A 182 24.76 -2.68 -6.43
C VAL A 182 26.19 -2.41 -6.91
N GLU A 183 26.72 -3.25 -7.80
CA GLU A 183 28.05 -3.04 -8.39
C GLU A 183 28.11 -1.72 -9.16
N ARG A 184 27.12 -1.47 -10.03
CA ARG A 184 27.03 -0.20 -10.76
C ARG A 184 26.89 1.00 -9.83
N MET A 185 26.07 0.91 -8.78
CA MET A 185 25.92 1.98 -7.78
C MET A 185 27.22 2.27 -7.03
N LYS A 186 28.01 1.23 -6.70
CA LYS A 186 29.34 1.39 -6.10
C LYS A 186 30.28 2.11 -7.06
N LEU A 187 30.36 1.67 -8.31
CA LEU A 187 31.21 2.30 -9.34
C LEU A 187 30.82 3.77 -9.59
N ALA A 188 29.51 4.05 -9.67
CA ALA A 188 28.99 5.41 -9.83
C ALA A 188 29.32 6.27 -8.59
N GLY A 189 29.19 5.73 -7.38
CA GLY A 189 29.56 6.40 -6.14
C GLY A 189 31.05 6.72 -6.05
N GLU A 190 31.92 5.80 -6.49
CA GLU A 190 33.36 6.07 -6.58
C GLU A 190 33.69 7.12 -7.64
N ALA A 191 33.04 7.08 -8.81
CA ALA A 191 33.22 8.07 -9.87
C ALA A 191 32.78 9.47 -9.40
N ALA A 192 31.66 9.57 -8.68
CA ALA A 192 31.20 10.79 -8.02
C ALA A 192 32.22 11.31 -7.00
N LYS A 193 32.80 10.42 -6.19
CA LYS A 193 33.85 10.77 -5.23
C LYS A 193 35.13 11.28 -5.91
N ARG A 194 35.54 10.68 -7.03
CA ARG A 194 36.68 11.15 -7.84
C ARG A 194 36.44 12.54 -8.42
N GLN A 195 35.21 12.87 -8.82
CA GLN A 195 34.85 14.20 -9.32
C GLN A 195 34.74 15.29 -8.24
N ARG A 196 34.64 14.90 -6.96
CA ARG A 196 34.59 15.84 -5.82
C ARG A 196 35.96 16.11 -5.19
N LEU A 197 37.02 15.44 -5.66
CA LEU A 197 38.40 15.77 -5.29
C LEU A 197 38.85 16.99 -6.12
N PRO A 198 39.45 18.03 -5.50
CA PRO A 198 39.89 19.21 -6.24
C PRO A 198 41.00 18.82 -7.23
N GLU A 199 40.81 19.14 -8.51
CA GLU A 199 41.88 19.10 -9.49
C GLU A 199 42.89 20.21 -9.14
N ASP A 200 44.16 19.83 -9.09
CA ASP A 200 45.30 20.73 -8.88
C ASP A 200 45.34 21.76 -10.01
N ASP A 201 45.34 23.06 -9.65
CA ASP A 201 45.26 24.19 -10.56
C ASP A 201 46.47 24.24 -11.51
N SER A 202 46.23 24.21 -12.82
CA SER A 202 47.04 24.99 -13.77
C SER A 202 46.33 25.26 -15.11
N ASP A 203 45.96 26.53 -15.26
CA ASP A 203 45.81 27.36 -16.47
C ASP A 203 44.93 26.89 -17.65
N PHE A 204 43.87 27.65 -17.94
CA PHE A 204 43.91 28.79 -18.88
C PHE A 204 42.48 29.26 -19.23
N ALA A 205 42.20 30.54 -19.03
CA ALA A 205 40.89 31.16 -19.27
C ALA A 205 40.62 31.42 -20.76
N LEU A 206 39.36 31.27 -21.21
CA LEU A 206 38.71 32.24 -22.10
C LEU A 206 37.18 32.04 -22.20
N THR A 207 36.51 33.18 -22.14
CA THR A 207 35.08 33.51 -22.21
C THR A 207 34.35 32.93 -23.41
N THR A 208 33.08 32.49 -23.23
CA THR A 208 31.96 32.80 -24.15
C THR A 208 30.61 32.61 -23.44
N THR A 209 29.79 33.64 -23.57
CA THR A 209 28.40 33.81 -23.13
C THR A 209 27.46 32.71 -23.67
N GLN A 210 26.74 32.00 -22.79
CA GLN A 210 25.51 31.27 -23.15
C GLN A 210 24.40 31.48 -22.11
N THR A 211 23.19 31.62 -22.65
CA THR A 211 21.97 32.17 -22.05
C THR A 211 21.29 31.19 -21.07
N LYS A 212 20.69 31.73 -20.01
CA LYS A 212 20.11 31.10 -18.79
C LYS A 212 19.02 30.00 -18.96
N PHE A 213 18.76 29.48 -20.16
CA PHE A 213 17.69 28.50 -20.40
C PHE A 213 18.15 27.18 -21.05
N ASN A 214 19.45 26.89 -21.10
CA ASN A 214 19.96 25.66 -21.74
C ASN A 214 20.96 24.83 -20.91
N THR A 215 21.00 24.99 -19.59
CA THR A 215 22.09 24.44 -18.74
C THR A 215 21.65 23.56 -17.56
N THR A 216 20.49 22.90 -17.61
CA THR A 216 20.12 21.91 -16.57
C THR A 216 20.61 20.48 -16.84
N TRP A 217 21.18 20.21 -18.02
CA TRP A 217 21.84 18.92 -18.36
C TRP A 217 23.37 18.94 -18.15
N VAL A 218 23.92 20.05 -17.66
CA VAL A 218 25.37 20.20 -17.45
C VAL A 218 25.75 19.52 -16.13
N LYS A 219 26.33 18.31 -16.26
CA LYS A 219 26.92 17.44 -15.23
C LYS A 219 25.99 17.00 -14.09
N LEU A 220 25.00 16.13 -14.39
CA LEU A 220 24.50 15.21 -13.36
C LEU A 220 25.69 14.42 -12.77
N ASP A 221 25.76 14.36 -11.44
CA ASP A 221 26.65 13.47 -10.68
C ASP A 221 26.57 12.04 -11.26
N PRO A 222 27.66 11.28 -11.41
CA PRO A 222 27.63 9.94 -11.99
C PRO A 222 26.57 9.02 -11.36
N VAL A 223 26.29 9.18 -10.06
CA VAL A 223 25.18 8.49 -9.37
C VAL A 223 23.83 8.94 -9.92
N LEU A 224 23.59 10.25 -10.03
CA LEU A 224 22.35 10.82 -10.59
C LEU A 224 22.15 10.42 -12.07
N ARG A 225 23.21 10.32 -12.87
CA ARG A 225 23.12 9.81 -14.25
C ARG A 225 22.69 8.36 -14.29
N MET A 226 23.26 7.53 -13.42
CA MET A 226 22.92 6.12 -13.34
C MET A 226 21.48 5.92 -12.84
N VAL A 227 21.03 6.68 -11.84
CA VAL A 227 19.67 6.58 -11.30
C VAL A 227 18.62 6.96 -12.34
N ASN A 228 18.92 7.93 -13.20
CA ASN A 228 18.02 8.35 -14.28
C ASN A 228 18.24 7.57 -15.59
N ASP A 229 19.04 6.50 -15.56
CA ASP A 229 19.24 5.64 -16.73
C ASP A 229 18.01 4.76 -16.94
N PRO A 230 17.51 4.57 -18.18
CA PRO A 230 16.35 3.72 -18.47
C PRO A 230 16.48 2.28 -17.95
N TYR A 231 17.71 1.82 -17.69
CA TYR A 231 18.00 0.50 -17.14
C TYR A 231 17.91 0.42 -15.61
N ALA A 232 17.86 1.55 -14.90
CA ALA A 232 17.68 1.63 -13.45
C ALA A 232 16.21 1.60 -13.03
N ASP A 233 15.32 2.10 -13.88
CA ASP A 233 13.89 2.30 -13.60
C ASP A 233 12.98 1.15 -14.06
N MET A 234 13.55 0.09 -14.65
CA MET A 234 12.76 -1.06 -15.07
C MET A 234 13.03 -2.25 -14.17
N PHE A 235 12.06 -2.57 -13.33
CA PHE A 235 12.03 -3.85 -12.64
C PHE A 235 11.77 -4.98 -13.65
N ALA A 236 12.63 -5.97 -13.68
CA ALA A 236 12.43 -7.23 -14.38
C ALA A 236 12.28 -8.37 -13.37
N THR A 237 11.31 -9.25 -13.60
CA THR A 237 11.26 -10.57 -12.97
C THR A 237 12.33 -11.43 -13.61
N ASN A 238 13.60 -11.19 -13.29
CA ASN A 238 14.74 -11.96 -13.81
C ASN A 238 14.88 -13.34 -13.12
N ALA A 239 13.76 -14.06 -12.96
CA ALA A 239 13.86 -15.50 -12.79
C ALA A 239 14.32 -16.08 -14.14
N PRO A 240 15.33 -16.96 -14.19
CA PRO A 240 15.55 -17.78 -15.37
C PRO A 240 14.24 -18.52 -15.66
N ASP A 241 13.85 -18.57 -16.93
CA ASP A 241 12.66 -19.28 -17.37
C ASP A 241 12.86 -20.79 -17.18
N GLU A 242 12.65 -21.25 -15.94
CA GLU A 242 12.42 -22.65 -15.60
C GLU A 242 10.92 -22.95 -15.66
N SER A 243 10.25 -22.55 -16.76
CA SER A 243 8.91 -23.05 -17.11
C SER A 243 8.91 -24.53 -17.50
N LEU A 244 9.68 -25.36 -16.80
CA LEU A 244 9.31 -26.76 -16.60
C LEU A 244 8.28 -26.84 -15.48
N LEU A 245 7.05 -26.40 -15.79
CA LEU A 245 5.81 -26.78 -15.12
C LEU A 245 5.89 -26.98 -13.60
N VAL A 246 6.60 -26.11 -12.87
CA VAL A 246 6.43 -26.04 -11.42
C VAL A 246 5.29 -25.08 -11.18
N PRO A 247 4.14 -25.54 -10.67
CA PRO A 247 3.07 -24.64 -10.31
C PRO A 247 3.64 -23.64 -9.30
N VAL A 248 3.34 -22.35 -9.49
CA VAL A 248 3.64 -21.21 -8.59
C VAL A 248 3.24 -21.48 -7.11
N PHE A 249 2.55 -22.59 -6.86
CA PHE A 249 2.06 -23.10 -5.58
C PHE A 249 3.08 -23.89 -4.73
N GLN A 250 4.33 -24.11 -5.17
CA GLN A 250 5.27 -24.97 -4.40
C GLN A 250 6.23 -24.23 -3.45
N HIS A 251 6.35 -22.91 -3.53
CA HIS A 251 7.03 -22.11 -2.51
C HIS A 251 5.99 -21.37 -1.68
N ARG A 252 5.84 -21.73 -0.39
CA ARG A 252 5.03 -20.94 0.56
C ARG A 252 5.61 -19.54 0.68
N SER A 253 5.14 -18.63 -0.15
CA SER A 253 5.58 -17.24 -0.18
C SER A 253 4.63 -16.37 0.63
N PHE A 254 5.09 -15.21 1.08
CA PHE A 254 4.26 -14.22 1.78
C PHE A 254 3.01 -13.80 0.97
N VAL A 255 3.09 -13.85 -0.36
CA VAL A 255 1.96 -13.63 -1.28
C VAL A 255 0.87 -14.69 -1.08
N ASP A 256 1.23 -15.92 -0.71
CA ASP A 256 0.28 -16.99 -0.44
C ASP A 256 -0.63 -16.67 0.76
N HIS A 257 -0.09 -15.95 1.74
CA HIS A 257 -0.83 -15.52 2.93
C HIS A 257 -1.80 -14.37 2.65
N ILE A 258 -1.55 -13.56 1.62
CA ILE A 258 -2.40 -12.42 1.21
C ILE A 258 -3.44 -12.85 0.15
N CYS A 259 -3.05 -13.74 -0.78
CA CYS A 259 -3.82 -14.05 -1.98
C CYS A 259 -4.68 -15.32 -1.90
N PHE A 260 -4.35 -16.33 -1.08
CA PHE A 260 -5.08 -17.61 -1.09
C PHE A 260 -6.34 -17.68 -0.22
N GLY A 261 -7.01 -16.54 -0.02
CA GLY A 261 -8.43 -16.47 0.33
C GLY A 261 -9.35 -16.56 -0.89
N ARG A 262 -9.18 -17.60 -1.72
CA ARG A 262 -9.87 -17.91 -3.00
C ARG A 262 -9.68 -16.93 -4.17
N LEU A 263 -9.01 -17.42 -5.21
CA LEU A 263 -8.96 -16.86 -6.57
C LEU A 263 -10.35 -16.89 -7.23
N LEU A 264 -10.84 -15.72 -7.66
CA LEU A 264 -11.75 -15.58 -8.79
C LEU A 264 -11.03 -14.73 -9.83
N GLY A 265 -10.23 -15.39 -10.67
CA GLY A 265 -9.60 -14.75 -11.83
C GLY A 265 -10.52 -14.86 -13.05
N HIS A 266 -10.69 -13.77 -13.78
CA HIS A 266 -11.11 -13.79 -15.17
C HIS A 266 -9.92 -13.41 -16.02
N VAL A 267 -9.45 -14.34 -16.84
CA VAL A 267 -8.52 -14.06 -17.93
C VAL A 267 -9.35 -13.39 -19.02
N ARG A 268 -9.01 -12.15 -19.38
CA ARG A 268 -9.51 -11.53 -20.62
C ARG A 268 -8.35 -11.42 -21.59
N GLN A 269 -8.46 -12.17 -22.67
CA GLN A 269 -7.68 -11.98 -23.88
C GLN A 269 -8.23 -10.73 -24.58
N VAL A 270 -7.36 -9.76 -24.88
CA VAL A 270 -7.71 -8.66 -25.80
C VAL A 270 -7.30 -9.15 -27.17
N ASP A 271 -8.26 -9.68 -27.94
CA ASP A 271 -8.04 -9.98 -29.35
C ASP A 271 -7.90 -8.65 -30.10
N GLY A 272 -6.66 -8.32 -30.46
CA GLY A 272 -6.36 -7.25 -31.40
C GLY A 272 -6.77 -7.67 -32.80
N ALA A 273 -7.83 -7.05 -33.32
CA ALA A 273 -8.10 -7.07 -34.76
C ALA A 273 -7.10 -6.15 -35.47
N VAL A 274 -6.25 -6.75 -36.30
CA VAL A 274 -5.62 -6.10 -37.46
C VAL A 274 -6.59 -6.16 -38.62
#